data_AF-A0A9N9HGN2-F1
#
_entry.id   AF-A0A9N9HGN2-F1
#
_cell.length_a   1.000
_cell.length_b   1.000
_cell.length_c   1.000
_cell.angle_alpha   90.00
_cell.angle_beta   90.00
_cell.angle_gamma   90.00
#
_symmetry.space_group_name_H-M   'P 1'
#
loop_
_entity.id
_entity.type
_entity.pdbx_description
1 polymer ?
#
loop_
_entity_poly.entity_id
_entity_poly.type
_entity_poly.pdbx_seq_one_letter_code
_entity_poly.pdbx_strand_id
1 'polypeptide(L)'
;MNQAIRAKIPIRIKNIQNPDGDGTVIFPDVMSRNESLHGASMTKLFTENGYYSDMTRRHPIAVTIKDNIIVLNIHSHRKIVSHGFFASIFAVLD
;
A
#
# COMPACT_ATOMS: atom_id res chain seq x y z
N MET A 1 -11.41 -10.68 0.92
CA MET A 1 -10.94 -9.29 1.07
C MET A 1 -11.19 -8.44 -0.18
N ASN A 2 -10.79 -8.89 -1.38
CA ASN A 2 -10.94 -8.13 -2.63
C ASN A 2 -12.37 -7.61 -2.93
N GLN A 3 -13.42 -8.36 -2.58
CA GLN A 3 -14.80 -7.92 -2.77
C GLN A 3 -15.17 -6.70 -1.92
N ALA A 4 -14.80 -6.71 -0.63
CA ALA A 4 -15.02 -5.58 0.29
C ALA A 4 -14.26 -4.33 -0.17
N ILE A 5 -13.03 -4.50 -0.69
CA ILE A 5 -12.25 -3.41 -1.28
C ILE A 5 -12.98 -2.81 -2.50
N ARG A 6 -13.44 -3.66 -3.44
CA ARG A 6 -14.19 -3.22 -4.62
C ARG A 6 -15.50 -2.51 -4.27
N ALA A 7 -16.21 -3.04 -3.26
CA ALA A 7 -17.45 -2.48 -2.76
C ALA A 7 -17.24 -1.27 -1.81
N LYS A 8 -15.99 -0.88 -1.55
CA LYS A 8 -15.62 0.23 -0.65
C LYS A 8 -16.22 0.10 0.75
N ILE A 9 -16.27 -1.11 1.28
CA ILE A 9 -16.77 -1.40 2.63
C ILE A 9 -15.58 -1.31 3.60
N PRO A 10 -15.65 -0.47 4.66
CA PRO A 10 -14.61 -0.43 5.68
C PRO A 10 -14.47 -1.77 6.41
N ILE A 11 -13.23 -2.18 6.68
CA ILE A 11 -12.93 -3.45 7.38
C ILE A 11 -12.40 -3.12 8.77
N ARG A 12 -12.96 -3.73 9.82
CA ARG A 12 -12.43 -3.64 11.19
C ARG A 12 -11.87 -4.98 11.64
N ILE A 13 -10.60 -4.98 12.02
CA ILE A 13 -9.91 -6.13 12.61
C ILE A 13 -9.98 -5.99 14.13
N LYS A 14 -10.61 -6.96 14.81
CA LYS A 14 -10.72 -7.05 16.28
C LYS A 14 -10.15 -8.36 16.80
N ASN A 15 -9.76 -8.40 18.07
CA ASN A 15 -9.34 -9.61 18.76
C ASN A 15 -10.54 -10.25 19.49
N ILE A 16 -10.83 -11.52 19.23
CA ILE A 16 -11.95 -12.25 19.87
C ILE A 16 -11.76 -12.37 21.38
N GLN A 17 -10.52 -12.55 21.86
CA GLN A 17 -10.21 -12.65 23.29
C GLN A 17 -10.32 -11.31 24.03
N ASN A 18 -10.35 -10.19 23.31
CA ASN A 18 -10.54 -8.85 23.88
C ASN A 18 -11.50 -8.04 22.98
N PRO A 19 -12.82 -8.34 23.05
CA PRO A 19 -13.80 -7.78 22.11
C PRO A 19 -14.02 -6.27 22.28
N ASP A 20 -13.76 -5.73 23.47
CA ASP A 20 -13.93 -4.30 23.79
C ASP A 20 -12.78 -3.44 23.24
N GLY A 21 -11.62 -4.04 22.95
CA GLY A 21 -10.49 -3.33 22.36
C GLY A 21 -10.83 -2.71 21.00
N ASP A 22 -10.26 -1.54 20.70
CA ASP A 22 -10.58 -0.82 19.47
C ASP A 22 -10.17 -1.59 18.21
N GLY A 23 -8.97 -2.17 18.18
CA GLY A 23 -8.45 -2.86 17.00
C GLY A 23 -8.05 -1.88 15.89
N THR A 24 -8.14 -2.32 14.63
CA THR A 24 -7.69 -1.52 13.48
C THR A 24 -8.80 -1.40 12.43
N VAL A 25 -9.05 -0.20 11.93
CA VAL A 25 -10.00 0.07 10.84
C VAL A 25 -9.24 0.38 9.56
N ILE A 26 -9.56 -0.34 8.50
CA ILE A 26 -9.01 -0.14 7.16
C ILE A 26 -10.07 0.60 6.34
N PHE A 27 -9.76 1.82 5.94
CA PHE A 27 -10.62 2.65 5.11
C PHE A 27 -10.29 2.47 3.62
N PRO A 28 -11.29 2.46 2.72
CA PRO A 28 -11.04 2.53 1.28
C PRO A 28 -10.37 3.87 0.91
N ASP A 29 -9.39 3.84 0.00
CA ASP A 29 -8.55 5.00 -0.37
C ASP A 29 -9.30 6.29 -0.73
N VAL A 30 -10.49 6.17 -1.32
CA VAL A 30 -11.32 7.33 -1.69
C VAL A 30 -12.00 8.01 -0.50
N MET A 31 -12.30 7.27 0.57
CA MET A 31 -12.89 7.83 1.79
C MET A 31 -11.84 8.63 2.58
N SER A 32 -10.60 8.12 2.64
CA SER A 32 -9.47 8.83 3.27
C SER A 32 -9.14 10.16 2.59
N ARG A 33 -9.52 10.36 1.32
CA ARG A 33 -9.26 11.57 0.54
C ARG A 33 -10.43 12.56 0.54
N ASN A 34 -11.66 12.10 0.75
CA ASN A 34 -12.86 12.93 0.66
C ASN A 34 -13.17 13.69 1.96
N GLU A 35 -12.67 13.24 3.12
CA GLU A 35 -12.66 14.07 4.34
C GLU A 35 -11.75 15.30 4.21
N SER A 36 -10.88 15.35 3.19
CA SER A 36 -9.94 16.44 2.93
C SER A 36 -10.52 17.58 2.05
N LEU A 37 -11.77 17.48 1.59
CA LEU A 37 -12.33 18.38 0.57
C LEU A 37 -12.91 19.71 1.09
N HIS A 38 -12.96 19.93 2.42
CA HIS A 38 -13.52 21.17 3.00
C HIS A 38 -12.50 22.32 3.17
N GLY A 39 -11.29 22.23 2.59
CA GLY A 39 -10.25 23.29 2.71
C GLY A 39 -9.15 23.17 1.64
N ALA A 40 -9.50 23.43 0.38
CA ALA A 40 -8.83 22.93 -0.82
C ALA A 40 -7.40 23.43 -1.16
N SER A 41 -6.68 24.16 -0.29
CA SER A 41 -5.32 24.65 -0.63
C SER A 41 -4.23 24.20 0.36
N MET A 42 -4.46 24.36 1.67
CA MET A 42 -3.41 24.08 2.66
C MET A 42 -3.29 22.60 3.01
N THR A 43 -4.42 21.89 3.16
CA THR A 43 -4.46 20.47 3.54
C THR A 43 -3.78 19.57 2.50
N LYS A 44 -3.89 19.92 1.22
CA LYS A 44 -3.27 19.18 0.12
C LYS A 44 -1.74 19.24 0.20
N LEU A 45 -1.18 20.43 0.44
CA LEU A 45 0.26 20.63 0.64
C LEU A 45 0.78 19.85 1.86
N PHE A 46 0.02 19.81 2.96
CA PHE A 46 0.39 19.03 4.14
C PHE A 46 0.35 17.52 3.87
N THR A 47 -0.67 17.02 3.17
CA THR A 47 -0.72 15.59 2.80
C THR A 47 0.39 15.18 1.84
N GLU A 48 0.77 16.04 0.89
CA GLU A 48 1.91 15.83 -0.01
C GLU A 48 3.24 15.84 0.76
N ASN A 49 3.36 16.67 1.78
CA ASN A 49 4.54 16.76 2.65
C ASN A 49 4.54 15.74 3.80
N GLY A 50 3.72 14.70 3.71
CA GLY A 50 3.73 13.59 4.65
C GLY A 50 3.13 13.92 6.01
N TYR A 51 2.11 14.78 6.07
CA TYR A 51 1.30 14.98 7.27
C TYR A 51 -0.07 14.32 7.13
N TYR A 52 -0.67 14.00 8.27
CA TYR A 52 -2.08 13.63 8.39
C TYR A 52 -2.96 14.89 8.42
N SER A 53 -4.28 14.71 8.31
CA SER A 53 -5.27 15.81 8.35
C SER A 53 -5.31 16.52 9.71
N ASP A 54 -4.86 15.86 10.77
CA ASP A 54 -4.70 16.40 12.12
C ASP A 54 -3.34 17.12 12.33
N MET A 55 -2.61 17.41 11.24
CA MET A 55 -1.28 18.03 11.23
C MET A 55 -0.17 17.22 11.91
N THR A 56 -0.40 15.94 12.24
CA THR A 56 0.66 15.06 12.72
C THR A 56 1.52 14.57 11.55
N ARG A 57 2.82 14.35 11.77
CA ARG A 57 3.69 13.78 10.72
C ARG A 57 3.37 12.30 10.54
N ARG A 58 3.25 11.88 9.29
CA ARG A 58 3.21 10.46 8.93
C ARG A 58 4.51 9.82 9.37
N HIS A 59 4.37 8.77 10.15
CA HIS A 59 5.46 7.90 10.54
C HIS A 59 5.22 6.50 9.95
N PRO A 60 6.26 5.65 9.87
CA PRO A 60 6.09 4.25 9.51
C PRO A 60 4.98 3.61 10.36
N ILE A 61 4.05 2.91 9.71
CA ILE A 61 2.86 2.31 10.35
C ILE A 61 3.04 0.83 10.70
N ALA A 62 3.94 0.16 9.99
CA ALA A 62 4.22 -1.26 10.19
C ALA A 62 5.59 -1.60 9.60
N VAL A 63 6.23 -2.61 10.19
CA VAL A 63 7.40 -3.29 9.64
C VAL A 63 7.00 -4.74 9.43
N THR A 64 7.29 -5.28 8.25
CA THR A 64 6.98 -6.68 7.92
C THR A 64 8.24 -7.37 7.42
N ILE A 65 8.32 -8.68 7.64
CA ILE A 65 9.45 -9.52 7.24
C ILE A 65 8.87 -10.67 6.40
N LYS A 66 9.57 -11.03 5.33
CA LYS A 66 9.24 -12.19 4.51
C LYS A 66 10.49 -13.04 4.35
N ASP A 67 10.43 -14.25 4.88
CA ASP A 67 11.53 -15.20 4.85
C ASP A 67 11.55 -16.01 3.54
N ASN A 68 12.62 -16.77 3.33
CA ASN A 68 12.79 -17.71 2.21
C ASN A 68 12.70 -17.06 0.82
N ILE A 69 13.29 -15.87 0.67
CA ILE A 69 13.43 -15.20 -0.63
C ILE A 69 14.75 -15.63 -1.27
N ILE A 70 14.69 -16.11 -2.52
CA ILE A 70 15.86 -16.43 -3.34
C ILE A 70 16.13 -15.24 -4.27
N VAL A 71 17.37 -14.76 -4.30
CA VAL A 71 17.82 -13.72 -5.23
C VAL A 71 18.54 -14.37 -6.40
N LEU A 72 17.96 -14.25 -7.59
CA LEU A 72 18.56 -14.71 -8.85
C LEU A 72 19.08 -13.50 -9.63
N ASN A 73 20.40 -13.37 -9.76
CA ASN A 73 21.03 -12.33 -10.55
C ASN A 73 21.34 -12.86 -11.97
N ILE A 74 20.75 -12.25 -13.00
CA ILE A 74 20.90 -12.69 -14.40
C ILE A 74 21.60 -11.59 -15.19
N HIS A 75 22.75 -11.92 -15.77
CA HIS A 75 23.50 -11.02 -16.63
C HIS A 75 23.37 -11.42 -18.10
N SER A 76 23.18 -10.44 -19.00
CA SER A 76 23.11 -10.65 -20.44
C SER A 76 23.93 -9.59 -21.17
N HIS A 77 24.76 -10.02 -22.11
CA HIS A 77 25.58 -9.14 -22.93
C HIS A 77 24.85 -8.58 -24.17
N ARG A 78 23.54 -8.84 -24.32
CA ARG A 78 22.75 -8.32 -25.45
C ARG A 78 22.41 -6.83 -25.24
N LYS A 79 22.38 -6.04 -26.33
CA LYS A 79 22.10 -4.59 -26.30
C LYS A 79 20.80 -4.27 -25.54
N ILE A 80 20.89 -3.21 -24.73
CA ILE A 80 20.12 -2.83 -23.53
C ILE A 80 18.60 -2.56 -23.68
N VAL A 81 17.96 -2.87 -24.81
CA VAL A 81 16.50 -2.63 -24.94
C VAL A 81 15.81 -3.87 -25.50
N SER A 82 15.68 -4.90 -24.67
CA SER A 82 14.87 -6.06 -25.03
C SER A 82 13.78 -6.27 -23.99
N HIS A 83 12.62 -5.64 -24.21
CA HIS A 83 11.37 -6.12 -23.61
C HIS A 83 11.23 -7.64 -23.77
N GLY A 84 11.75 -8.19 -24.87
CA GLY A 84 11.85 -9.64 -25.11
C GLY A 84 12.73 -10.42 -24.14
N PHE A 85 13.78 -9.82 -23.55
CA PHE A 85 14.63 -10.52 -22.56
C PHE A 85 13.88 -10.75 -21.26
N PHE A 86 13.26 -9.70 -20.70
CA PHE A 86 12.41 -9.87 -19.52
C PHE A 86 11.21 -10.78 -19.81
N ALA A 87 10.56 -10.63 -20.97
CA ALA A 87 9.46 -11.51 -21.37
C ALA A 87 9.90 -12.99 -21.42
N SER A 88 11.10 -13.28 -21.95
CA SER A 88 11.64 -14.64 -21.98
C SER A 88 11.96 -15.19 -20.59
N ILE A 89 12.48 -14.36 -19.67
CA ILE A 89 12.75 -14.77 -18.30
C ILE A 89 11.44 -15.11 -17.60
N PHE A 90 10.45 -14.22 -17.67
CA PHE A 90 9.16 -14.44 -17.03
C PHE A 90 8.41 -15.61 -17.66
N ALA A 91 8.47 -15.83 -18.98
CA ALA A 91 7.85 -16.99 -19.62
C ALA A 91 8.47 -18.34 -19.20
N VAL A 92 9.71 -18.36 -18.71
CA VAL A 92 10.36 -19.58 -18.17
C VAL A 92 10.06 -19.77 -16.68
N LEU A 93 9.82 -18.68 -15.96
CA LEU A 93 9.56 -18.68 -14.51
C LEU A 93 8.08 -18.75 -14.14
N ASP A 94 7.18 -18.33 -15.04
CA ASP A 94 5.73 -18.52 -14.96
C ASP A 94 5.36 -19.98 -15.21
#